data_AF-A0A925CDV4-F1
#
_entry.id   AF-A0A925CDV4-F1
#
_cell.length_a   1.000
_cell.length_b   1.000
_cell.length_c   1.000
_cell.angle_alpha   90.00
_cell.angle_beta   90.00
_cell.angle_gamma   90.00
#
_symmetry.space_group_name_H-M   'P 1'
#
loop_
_entity.id
_entity.type
_entity.pdbx_description
1 polymer ?
#
loop_
_entity_poly.entity_id
_entity_poly.type
_entity_poly.pdbx_seq_one_letter_code
_entity_poly.pdbx_strand_id
1 'polypeptide(L)'
;MVSAIPSELETYIARLRKQGMSDEAIRYRLTLAGFPHEEVLAALAPTKVVAATPAPIPVPVKPAPLYTPAPVKVAPPVIVATPVAVRHRRKIQWRRPAIALASVAVLVGVIGTGVLVLKDRPNIVYSISLPSAQAASTTLTYGAWPALSDPQFYSDVKNKFSDADASFITADLSAMTLTVYKNGAKALEVPILAKGKVGSWWETPVGIYEIQSQEENHFSSFGQVNQPWSLAFQGNFFIHGWPTYPDGTEVSSTYSGGCIRLSTADAKKVYELVGVGMPVVVYKTAQQADDFAYQPKGPVLSATSSLAVDIKNGSVLASYNDNAVVPIASITKLMTALVVTEYLNLDKAIPVPLGAKVETTVPRLSTDKSYTVHDLLLLMLTESSNEAAEVLASAVGRQYFVTLMNQKAKAIGLYDTKFDDPSGLSEGNMSSSRDLFLLLQYLYENRRFILDITSNTLEKDAYGSPVFRGLANFNIIAGVKDNFVGGKIGNTDEAKETYAGIYMLNVDGQERPIGVITLGSSRVREDVKSLLNYVDTLYTSGRR
;
A
#
# COMPACT_ATOMS: atom_id res chain seq x y z
N MET A 1 -8.15 40.94 5.94
CA MET A 1 -7.85 40.43 4.60
C MET A 1 -9.02 39.53 4.22
N VAL A 2 -9.95 40.02 3.40
CA VAL A 2 -11.02 39.19 2.86
C VAL A 2 -10.39 38.42 1.70
N SER A 3 -10.39 37.08 1.79
CA SER A 3 -9.99 36.19 0.70
C SER A 3 -10.72 36.61 -0.57
N ALA A 4 -10.00 36.88 -1.65
CA ALA A 4 -10.62 37.18 -2.92
C ALA A 4 -11.45 35.97 -3.33
N ILE A 5 -12.75 36.17 -3.52
CA ILE A 5 -13.66 35.13 -4.01
C ILE A 5 -13.13 34.68 -5.37
N PRO A 6 -12.94 33.37 -5.64
CA PRO A 6 -12.48 32.91 -6.94
C PRO A 6 -13.42 33.43 -8.04
N SER A 7 -12.88 34.05 -9.10
CA SER A 7 -13.66 34.63 -10.20
C SER A 7 -14.60 33.62 -10.89
N GLU A 8 -14.29 32.34 -10.76
CA GLU A 8 -15.10 31.22 -11.25
C GLU A 8 -16.39 31.02 -10.44
N LEU A 9 -16.37 31.28 -9.11
CA LEU A 9 -17.53 31.15 -8.24
C LEU A 9 -18.57 32.25 -8.52
N GLU A 10 -18.13 33.50 -8.72
CA GLU A 10 -19.02 34.60 -9.10
C GLU A 10 -19.67 34.36 -10.48
N THR A 11 -18.89 33.88 -11.44
CA THR A 11 -19.39 33.54 -12.79
C THR A 11 -20.43 32.41 -12.73
N TYR A 12 -20.20 31.43 -11.86
CA TYR A 12 -21.13 30.32 -11.64
C TYR A 12 -22.43 30.78 -10.97
N ILE A 13 -22.35 31.60 -9.91
CA ILE A 13 -23.53 32.18 -9.24
C ILE A 13 -24.35 33.04 -10.22
N ALA A 14 -23.69 33.87 -11.04
CA ALA A 14 -24.36 34.69 -12.05
C ALA A 14 -25.11 33.83 -13.09
N ARG A 15 -24.54 32.68 -13.49
CA ARG A 15 -25.21 31.72 -14.39
C ARG A 15 -26.43 31.09 -13.74
N LEU A 16 -26.36 30.71 -12.46
CA LEU A 16 -27.48 30.11 -11.73
C LEU A 16 -28.61 31.13 -11.50
N ARG A 17 -28.29 32.39 -11.20
CA ARG A 17 -29.28 33.47 -11.12
C ARG A 17 -29.96 33.70 -12.48
N LYS A 18 -29.20 33.66 -13.59
CA LYS A 18 -29.75 33.74 -14.95
C LYS A 18 -30.66 32.56 -15.31
N GLN A 19 -30.51 31.41 -14.63
CA GLN A 19 -31.40 30.25 -14.74
C GLN A 19 -32.63 30.35 -13.81
N GLY A 20 -32.84 31.48 -13.13
CA GLY A 20 -34.01 31.73 -12.29
C GLY A 20 -33.95 31.09 -10.90
N MET A 21 -32.78 30.61 -10.47
CA MET A 21 -32.64 30.05 -9.11
C MET A 21 -32.61 31.16 -8.06
N SER A 22 -33.32 30.94 -6.94
CA SER A 22 -33.23 31.82 -5.77
C SER A 22 -31.87 31.68 -5.10
N ASP A 23 -31.42 32.73 -4.40
CA ASP A 23 -30.14 32.72 -3.69
C ASP A 23 -30.08 31.60 -2.63
N GLU A 24 -31.22 31.20 -2.07
CA GLU A 24 -31.33 30.07 -1.14
C GLU A 24 -31.09 28.71 -1.84
N ALA A 25 -31.64 28.53 -3.05
CA ALA A 25 -31.39 27.34 -3.87
C ALA A 25 -29.93 27.27 -4.36
N ILE A 26 -29.33 28.43 -4.67
CA ILE A 26 -27.92 28.54 -5.05
C ILE A 26 -27.03 28.18 -3.85
N ARG A 27 -27.33 28.70 -2.66
CA ARG A 27 -26.60 28.38 -1.43
C ARG A 27 -26.63 26.88 -1.12
N TYR A 28 -27.79 26.25 -1.23
CA TYR A 28 -27.93 24.80 -1.03
C TYR A 28 -27.08 24.00 -2.02
N ARG A 29 -27.12 24.39 -3.31
CA ARG A 29 -26.36 23.73 -4.37
C ARG A 29 -24.85 23.85 -4.22
N LEU A 30 -24.36 25.02 -3.78
CA LEU A 30 -22.93 25.24 -3.52
C LEU A 30 -22.44 24.47 -2.29
N THR A 31 -23.28 24.37 -1.26
CA THR A 31 -22.97 23.58 -0.06
C THR A 31 -22.83 22.09 -0.40
N LEU A 32 -23.72 21.56 -1.26
CA LEU A 32 -23.62 20.17 -1.76
C LEU A 32 -22.40 19.94 -2.66
N ALA A 33 -21.91 20.99 -3.34
CA ALA A 33 -20.70 20.93 -4.16
C ALA A 33 -19.40 21.07 -3.35
N GLY A 34 -19.48 21.18 -2.01
CA GLY A 34 -18.33 21.20 -1.11
C GLY A 34 -17.66 22.55 -0.91
N PHE A 35 -18.28 23.66 -1.35
CA PHE A 35 -17.74 25.00 -1.12
C PHE A 35 -17.81 25.39 0.37
N PRO A 36 -16.77 26.02 0.94
CA PRO A 36 -16.79 26.49 2.32
C PRO A 36 -17.95 27.45 2.59
N HIS A 37 -18.66 27.24 3.70
CA HIS A 37 -19.87 28.00 4.04
C HIS A 37 -19.64 29.53 4.10
N GLU A 38 -18.46 29.97 4.56
CA GLU A 38 -18.12 31.40 4.63
C GLU A 38 -17.90 32.03 3.24
N GLU A 39 -17.35 31.29 2.28
CA GLU A 39 -17.16 31.74 0.90
C GLU A 39 -18.49 31.85 0.16
N VAL A 40 -19.40 30.89 0.38
CA VAL A 40 -20.76 30.92 -0.18
C VAL A 40 -21.54 32.13 0.33
N LEU A 41 -21.42 32.46 1.63
CA LEU A 41 -22.05 33.65 2.20
C LEU A 41 -21.44 34.96 1.68
N ALA A 42 -20.12 35.02 1.56
CA ALA A 42 -19.43 36.19 1.00
C ALA A 42 -19.82 36.44 -0.46
N ALA A 43 -19.96 35.39 -1.27
CA ALA A 43 -20.28 35.48 -2.70
C ALA A 43 -21.76 35.79 -3.00
N LEU A 44 -22.67 35.56 -2.06
CA LEU A 44 -24.09 35.92 -2.20
C LEU A 44 -24.42 37.31 -1.62
N ALA A 45 -23.47 37.95 -0.93
CA ALA A 45 -23.65 39.30 -0.40
C ALA A 45 -23.69 40.35 -1.54
N PRO A 46 -24.52 41.41 -1.44
CA PRO A 46 -24.56 42.45 -2.47
C PRO A 46 -23.25 43.24 -2.52
N THR A 47 -22.51 43.13 -3.63
CA THR A 47 -21.20 43.75 -3.82
C THR A 47 -21.32 45.27 -4.06
N LYS A 48 -20.73 46.09 -3.19
CA LYS A 48 -20.42 47.51 -3.47
C LYS A 48 -19.20 47.58 -4.38
N VAL A 49 -19.34 48.22 -5.54
CA VAL A 49 -18.28 48.37 -6.55
C VAL A 49 -17.20 49.35 -6.06
N VAL A 50 -15.94 48.93 -6.05
CA VAL A 50 -14.75 49.82 -6.06
C VAL A 50 -13.76 49.27 -7.08
N ALA A 51 -13.33 50.14 -8.00
CA ALA A 51 -12.47 49.80 -9.15
C ALA A 51 -10.98 49.63 -8.77
N ALA A 52 -10.28 48.72 -9.46
CA ALA A 52 -8.84 48.47 -9.30
C ALA A 52 -8.06 48.77 -10.59
N THR A 53 -6.86 49.34 -10.41
CA THR A 53 -5.83 49.69 -11.41
C THR A 53 -4.80 48.54 -11.56
N PRO A 54 -4.08 48.42 -12.70
CA PRO A 54 -3.24 47.25 -12.99
C PRO A 54 -1.79 47.37 -12.47
N ALA A 55 -1.17 46.22 -12.19
CA ALA A 55 0.21 46.05 -11.69
C ALA A 55 1.22 45.62 -12.79
N PRO A 56 2.55 45.82 -12.60
CA PRO A 56 3.56 45.66 -13.66
C PRO A 56 4.32 44.30 -13.64
N ILE A 57 5.04 44.05 -14.75
CA ILE A 57 5.74 42.82 -15.18
C ILE A 57 7.12 42.62 -14.51
N PRO A 58 7.58 41.38 -14.21
CA PRO A 58 8.90 41.13 -13.62
C PRO A 58 10.04 40.80 -14.61
N VAL A 59 11.28 41.02 -14.17
CA VAL A 59 12.59 40.87 -14.87
C VAL A 59 13.31 39.58 -14.40
N PRO A 60 14.12 38.88 -15.23
CA PRO A 60 14.69 37.57 -14.88
C PRO A 60 16.00 37.63 -14.06
N VAL A 61 16.24 36.60 -13.23
CA VAL A 61 17.41 36.41 -12.35
C VAL A 61 18.35 35.31 -12.90
N LYS A 62 19.67 35.49 -12.72
CA LYS A 62 20.78 34.68 -13.23
C LYS A 62 21.16 33.52 -12.26
N PRO A 63 21.62 32.34 -12.73
CA PRO A 63 21.92 31.19 -11.85
C PRO A 63 23.31 31.22 -11.18
N ALA A 64 23.42 30.56 -10.03
CA ALA A 64 24.62 30.41 -9.18
C ALA A 64 25.37 29.08 -9.45
N PRO A 65 26.68 28.96 -9.11
CA PRO A 65 27.52 27.83 -9.51
C PRO A 65 27.48 26.61 -8.57
N LEU A 66 27.85 25.45 -9.14
CA LEU A 66 27.83 24.10 -8.55
C LEU A 66 28.95 23.87 -7.52
N TYR A 67 28.61 23.16 -6.43
CA TYR A 67 29.52 22.70 -5.37
C TYR A 67 29.67 21.17 -5.41
N THR A 68 30.88 20.65 -5.20
CA THR A 68 31.16 19.22 -5.03
C THR A 68 31.65 18.93 -3.60
N PRO A 69 31.08 17.95 -2.86
CA PRO A 69 31.62 17.54 -1.57
C PRO A 69 32.53 16.31 -1.65
N ALA A 70 33.54 16.31 -0.76
CA ALA A 70 34.54 15.26 -0.54
C ALA A 70 33.98 14.03 0.22
N PRO A 71 34.65 12.86 0.22
CA PRO A 71 34.09 11.62 0.77
C PRO A 71 34.15 11.55 2.30
N VAL A 72 33.04 11.14 2.92
CA VAL A 72 32.89 10.95 4.37
C VAL A 72 33.11 9.47 4.73
N LYS A 73 33.98 9.19 5.70
CA LYS A 73 34.13 7.86 6.33
C LYS A 73 32.93 7.58 7.26
N VAL A 74 32.26 6.45 7.07
CA VAL A 74 31.09 6.01 7.85
C VAL A 74 31.53 5.19 9.07
N ALA A 75 31.03 5.54 10.25
CA ALA A 75 31.21 4.78 11.50
C ALA A 75 30.13 3.66 11.63
N PRO A 76 30.37 2.60 12.42
CA PRO A 76 29.42 1.50 12.58
C PRO A 76 28.11 1.91 13.30
N PRO A 77 27.00 1.18 13.07
CA PRO A 77 25.64 1.55 13.49
C PRO A 77 25.40 1.44 15.00
N VAL A 78 24.44 2.23 15.51
CA VAL A 78 24.00 2.26 16.93
C VAL A 78 22.48 2.14 17.01
N ILE A 79 21.97 1.21 17.84
CA ILE A 79 20.55 1.03 18.15
C ILE A 79 20.28 1.62 19.55
N VAL A 80 19.21 2.39 19.71
CA VAL A 80 18.78 2.92 21.02
C VAL A 80 17.31 2.54 21.26
N ALA A 81 17.07 1.75 22.30
CA ALA A 81 15.73 1.50 22.82
C ALA A 81 15.43 2.50 23.95
N THR A 82 14.39 3.32 23.80
CA THR A 82 13.94 4.21 24.88
C THR A 82 12.44 4.03 25.16
N PRO A 83 12.04 3.76 26.41
CA PRO A 83 10.63 3.75 26.79
C PRO A 83 10.06 5.17 26.77
N VAL A 84 9.00 5.41 25.99
CA VAL A 84 8.28 6.69 25.96
C VAL A 84 7.02 6.59 26.82
N ALA A 85 7.00 7.30 27.95
CA ALA A 85 5.80 7.46 28.76
C ALA A 85 4.92 8.60 28.19
N VAL A 86 3.82 8.26 27.53
CA VAL A 86 2.84 9.24 27.05
C VAL A 86 1.93 9.68 28.21
N ARG A 87 2.28 10.79 28.89
CA ARG A 87 1.36 11.45 29.83
C ARG A 87 0.36 12.32 29.07
N HIS A 88 -0.88 11.86 28.95
CA HIS A 88 -1.99 12.73 28.54
C HIS A 88 -2.35 13.73 29.65
N ARG A 89 -1.88 14.99 29.55
CA ARG A 89 -2.42 16.09 30.35
C ARG A 89 -3.67 16.66 29.67
N ARG A 90 -4.86 16.18 30.05
CA ARG A 90 -6.10 16.94 29.79
C ARG A 90 -6.16 18.11 30.78
N LYS A 91 -6.01 19.35 30.31
CA LYS A 91 -6.35 20.55 31.09
C LYS A 91 -7.87 20.73 31.05
N ILE A 92 -8.55 20.36 32.14
CA ILE A 92 -9.96 20.69 32.35
C ILE A 92 -10.01 21.98 33.17
N GLN A 93 -10.56 23.03 32.58
CA GLN A 93 -10.75 24.33 33.21
C GLN A 93 -12.13 24.36 33.89
N TRP A 94 -12.16 24.37 35.22
CA TRP A 94 -13.39 24.40 36.01
C TRP A 94 -13.85 25.84 36.26
N ARG A 95 -15.08 26.18 35.86
CA ARG A 95 -15.84 27.33 36.39
C ARG A 95 -16.90 26.80 37.38
N ARG A 96 -16.93 27.36 38.59
CA ARG A 96 -17.94 27.10 39.65
C ARG A 96 -19.22 27.92 39.38
N PRO A 97 -20.42 27.41 39.73
CA PRO A 97 -21.03 27.66 41.05
C PRO A 97 -21.67 26.37 41.67
N ALA A 98 -21.49 26.06 42.95
CA ALA A 98 -22.26 26.46 44.15
C ALA A 98 -23.64 25.77 44.34
N ILE A 99 -23.65 24.74 45.23
CA ILE A 99 -24.71 24.27 46.16
C ILE A 99 -25.97 23.64 45.47
N ALA A 100 -26.35 22.37 45.70
CA ALA A 100 -26.87 21.86 46.97
C ALA A 100 -26.96 20.31 47.05
N LEU A 101 -26.87 19.83 48.31
CA LEU A 101 -27.53 18.68 48.93
C LEU A 101 -27.02 17.24 48.65
N ALA A 102 -26.28 16.79 49.66
CA ALA A 102 -26.09 15.44 50.15
C ALA A 102 -27.25 14.47 49.87
N SER A 103 -27.00 13.44 49.05
CA SER A 103 -27.64 12.11 49.08
C SER A 103 -26.99 11.05 48.16
N VAL A 104 -25.75 11.24 47.68
CA VAL A 104 -25.11 10.31 46.69
C VAL A 104 -23.80 9.69 47.21
N ALA A 105 -23.52 9.78 48.51
CA ALA A 105 -22.22 9.39 49.08
C ALA A 105 -21.98 7.86 49.21
N VAL A 106 -22.97 7.00 48.94
CA VAL A 106 -22.81 5.53 49.08
C VAL A 106 -22.71 4.82 47.71
N LEU A 107 -23.24 5.41 46.63
CA LEU A 107 -23.16 4.79 45.29
C LEU A 107 -21.85 5.13 44.55
N VAL A 108 -21.18 6.23 44.92
CA VAL A 108 -19.88 6.64 44.33
C VAL A 108 -18.71 5.88 44.96
N GLY A 109 -18.89 5.35 46.19
CA GLY A 109 -17.86 4.56 46.87
C GLY A 109 -17.61 3.19 46.25
N VAL A 110 -18.65 2.53 45.71
CA VAL A 110 -18.53 1.18 45.14
C VAL A 110 -18.13 1.21 43.65
N ILE A 111 -18.49 2.28 42.93
CA ILE A 111 -18.04 2.49 41.55
C ILE A 111 -16.61 3.07 41.52
N GLY A 112 -16.22 3.84 42.56
CA GLY A 112 -14.89 4.46 42.67
C GLY A 112 -13.74 3.51 42.99
N THR A 113 -14.01 2.35 43.60
CA THR A 113 -13.00 1.30 43.83
C THR A 113 -12.91 0.26 42.71
N GLY A 114 -13.89 0.19 41.80
CA GLY A 114 -13.91 -0.75 40.68
C GLY A 114 -13.17 -0.30 39.41
N VAL A 115 -12.73 0.96 39.34
CA VAL A 115 -12.13 1.54 38.12
C VAL A 115 -10.64 1.91 38.29
N LEU A 116 -10.04 1.67 39.45
CA LEU A 116 -8.65 2.07 39.76
C LEU A 116 -7.68 0.89 39.97
N VAL A 117 -7.86 -0.20 39.21
CA VAL A 117 -6.78 -1.15 38.91
C VAL A 117 -6.73 -1.44 37.40
N LEU A 118 -6.81 -0.39 36.58
CA LEU A 118 -6.12 -0.43 35.28
C LEU A 118 -4.65 -0.21 35.60
N LYS A 119 -3.94 -1.32 35.75
CA LYS A 119 -2.48 -1.36 35.81
C LYS A 119 -2.00 -0.73 34.52
N ASP A 120 -1.59 0.55 34.57
CA ASP A 120 -0.89 1.26 33.49
C ASP A 120 0.30 0.38 33.07
N ARG A 121 0.08 -0.49 32.07
CA ARG A 121 1.19 -1.15 31.38
C ARG A 121 1.71 -0.08 30.42
N PRO A 122 2.97 0.35 30.54
CA PRO A 122 3.53 1.25 29.55
C PRO A 122 3.37 0.60 28.18
N ASN A 123 2.77 1.31 27.22
CA ASN A 123 2.88 0.93 25.81
C ASN A 123 4.36 1.03 25.45
N ILE A 124 5.04 -0.12 25.38
CA ILE A 124 6.42 -0.19 24.94
C ILE A 124 6.38 -0.08 23.41
N VAL A 125 6.59 1.13 22.92
CA VAL A 125 6.81 1.38 21.48
C VAL A 125 8.29 1.12 21.20
N TYR A 126 8.59 0.11 20.39
CA TYR A 126 9.95 -0.16 19.93
C TYR A 126 10.26 0.69 18.69
N SER A 127 11.22 1.60 18.79
CA SER A 127 11.76 2.33 17.63
C SER A 127 13.08 1.71 17.21
N ILE A 128 13.14 1.08 16.03
CA ILE A 128 14.38 0.59 15.44
C ILE A 128 14.76 1.55 14.30
N SER A 129 15.98 2.07 14.32
CA SER A 129 16.54 2.87 13.24
C SER A 129 17.50 2.00 12.44
N LEU A 130 17.20 1.76 11.16
CA LEU A 130 18.12 1.12 10.23
C LEU A 130 18.87 2.21 9.46
N PRO A 131 20.17 2.05 9.17
CA PRO A 131 20.86 2.97 8.28
C PRO A 131 20.30 2.80 6.85
N SER A 132 19.62 3.82 6.35
CA SER A 132 19.51 4.07 4.92
C SER A 132 20.74 4.86 4.46
N ALA A 133 21.04 4.84 3.15
CA ALA A 133 22.18 5.57 2.58
C ALA A 133 22.10 7.11 2.75
N GLN A 134 21.05 7.62 3.39
CA GLN A 134 20.91 9.02 3.78
C GLN A 134 20.57 9.09 5.27
N ALA A 135 21.38 9.83 6.02
CA ALA A 135 21.23 10.05 7.44
C ALA A 135 19.86 10.71 7.78
N ALA A 136 18.84 9.88 7.98
CA ALA A 136 17.59 10.24 8.62
C ALA A 136 17.07 8.99 9.34
N SER A 137 17.00 9.05 10.67
CA SER A 137 16.43 8.00 11.50
C SER A 137 14.94 7.84 11.18
N THR A 138 14.57 6.82 10.41
CA THR A 138 13.18 6.48 10.14
C THR A 138 12.59 5.71 11.33
N THR A 139 11.46 6.19 11.85
CA THR A 139 10.68 5.46 12.85
C THR A 139 9.88 4.37 12.14
N LEU A 140 10.08 3.11 12.55
CA LEU A 140 9.45 1.93 11.97
C LEU A 140 7.92 1.95 12.14
N THR A 141 7.18 1.50 11.12
CA THR A 141 5.72 1.25 11.16
C THR A 141 5.48 -0.20 10.70
N TYR A 142 4.63 -0.95 11.40
CA TYR A 142 4.33 -2.37 11.12
C TYR A 142 3.77 -2.63 9.70
N GLY A 143 4.10 -3.77 9.08
CA GLY A 143 3.74 -4.15 7.69
C GLY A 143 4.59 -5.30 7.13
N ALA A 144 4.24 -5.89 5.96
CA ALA A 144 5.10 -6.87 5.31
C ALA A 144 6.26 -6.16 4.59
N TRP A 145 7.50 -6.56 4.92
CA TRP A 145 8.73 -5.92 4.47
C TRP A 145 9.26 -6.57 3.17
N PRO A 146 10.03 -5.83 2.34
CA PRO A 146 10.58 -6.26 1.06
C PRO A 146 11.77 -7.21 1.18
N ALA A 147 12.17 -7.56 2.39
CA ALA A 147 13.25 -8.51 2.63
C ALA A 147 12.79 -9.98 2.55
N LEU A 148 11.70 -10.21 1.82
CA LEU A 148 11.25 -11.54 1.40
C LEU A 148 12.20 -12.21 0.38
N SER A 149 13.22 -11.49 -0.10
CA SER A 149 14.31 -12.01 -0.94
C SER A 149 15.62 -12.24 -0.19
N ASP A 150 15.75 -11.80 1.07
CA ASP A 150 16.94 -12.04 1.90
C ASP A 150 16.65 -13.17 2.91
N PRO A 151 17.23 -14.37 2.72
CA PRO A 151 17.07 -15.49 3.65
C PRO A 151 17.46 -15.16 5.10
N GLN A 152 18.34 -14.16 5.30
CA GLN A 152 18.85 -13.79 6.62
C GLN A 152 18.03 -12.71 7.32
N PHE A 153 17.15 -11.99 6.63
CA PHE A 153 16.42 -10.86 7.21
C PHE A 153 15.63 -11.21 8.47
N TYR A 154 14.86 -12.30 8.44
CA TYR A 154 14.08 -12.72 9.60
C TYR A 154 14.97 -13.20 10.75
N SER A 155 16.13 -13.78 10.43
CA SER A 155 17.14 -14.14 11.42
C SER A 155 17.78 -12.89 12.04
N ASP A 156 18.04 -11.85 11.25
CA ASP A 156 18.61 -10.58 11.71
C ASP A 156 17.63 -9.78 12.57
N VAL A 157 16.35 -9.75 12.18
CA VAL A 157 15.29 -9.11 12.97
C VAL A 157 15.12 -9.84 14.30
N LYS A 158 15.09 -11.18 14.29
CA LYS A 158 15.05 -11.98 15.52
C LYS A 158 16.26 -11.73 16.41
N ASN A 159 17.48 -11.75 15.84
CA ASN A 159 18.71 -11.53 16.59
C ASN A 159 18.73 -10.14 17.20
N LYS A 160 18.34 -9.10 16.45
CA LYS A 160 18.27 -7.73 16.95
C LYS A 160 17.21 -7.54 18.05
N PHE A 161 16.04 -8.18 17.95
CA PHE A 161 15.08 -8.17 19.06
C PHE A 161 15.62 -8.88 20.30
N SER A 162 16.39 -9.95 20.10
CA SER A 162 17.02 -10.70 21.19
C SER A 162 18.12 -9.86 21.87
N ASP A 163 18.97 -9.22 21.07
CA ASP A 163 20.05 -8.34 21.53
C ASP A 163 19.54 -7.06 22.24
N ALA A 164 18.32 -6.63 21.91
CA ALA A 164 17.66 -5.49 22.54
C ALA A 164 16.81 -5.87 23.77
N ASP A 165 16.90 -7.12 24.25
CA ASP A 165 16.08 -7.68 25.32
C ASP A 165 14.57 -7.45 25.10
N ALA A 166 14.11 -7.46 23.86
CA ALA A 166 12.70 -7.24 23.53
C ALA A 166 11.87 -8.51 23.82
N SER A 167 10.58 -8.31 24.11
CA SER A 167 9.61 -9.42 24.11
C SER A 167 8.85 -9.43 22.80
N PHE A 168 8.83 -10.57 22.10
CA PHE A 168 8.24 -10.71 20.76
C PHE A 168 7.83 -12.15 20.47
N ILE A 169 7.05 -12.36 19.42
CA ILE A 169 6.66 -13.67 18.90
C ILE A 169 7.31 -13.87 17.54
N THR A 170 7.73 -15.09 17.24
CA THR A 170 8.10 -15.50 15.89
C THR A 170 7.24 -16.68 15.46
N ALA A 171 6.73 -16.68 14.23
CA ALA A 171 6.05 -17.82 13.61
C ALA A 171 6.79 -18.23 12.34
N ASP A 172 7.51 -19.35 12.39
CA ASP A 172 8.12 -19.97 11.21
C ASP A 172 7.08 -20.86 10.53
N LEU A 173 6.54 -20.39 9.41
CA LEU A 173 5.56 -21.09 8.61
C LEU A 173 6.18 -22.24 7.80
N SER A 174 7.49 -22.24 7.57
CA SER A 174 8.20 -23.35 6.91
C SER A 174 8.42 -24.49 7.89
N ALA A 175 8.91 -24.17 9.09
CA ALA A 175 9.13 -25.14 10.15
C ALA A 175 7.87 -25.45 10.98
N MET A 176 6.74 -24.80 10.69
CA MET A 176 5.46 -24.94 11.41
C MET A 176 5.63 -24.81 12.93
N THR A 177 6.35 -23.77 13.36
CA THR A 177 6.67 -23.52 14.78
C THR A 177 6.43 -22.07 15.16
N LEU A 178 5.89 -21.86 16.36
CA LEU A 178 5.71 -20.56 16.97
C LEU A 178 6.53 -20.48 18.25
N THR A 179 7.31 -19.41 18.40
CA THR A 179 8.18 -19.17 19.54
C THR A 179 7.85 -17.83 20.17
N VAL A 180 7.71 -17.80 21.50
CA VAL A 180 7.56 -16.58 22.29
C VAL A 180 8.89 -16.28 22.98
N TYR A 181 9.37 -15.06 22.81
CA TYR A 181 10.56 -14.53 23.47
C TYR A 181 10.15 -13.52 24.53
N LYS A 182 10.78 -13.59 25.70
CA LYS A 182 10.60 -12.64 26.80
C LYS A 182 11.98 -12.15 27.22
N ASN A 183 12.15 -10.82 27.21
CA ASN A 183 13.42 -10.18 27.53
C ASN A 183 14.58 -10.77 26.70
N GLY A 184 14.39 -10.89 25.39
CA GLY A 184 15.36 -11.48 24.46
C GLY A 184 15.56 -13.00 24.54
N ALA A 185 15.09 -13.67 25.60
CA ALA A 185 15.24 -15.11 25.79
C ALA A 185 14.03 -15.91 25.31
N LYS A 186 14.26 -17.10 24.75
CA LYS A 186 13.18 -18.03 24.39
C LYS A 186 12.42 -18.47 25.64
N ALA A 187 11.14 -18.13 25.72
CA ALA A 187 10.27 -18.44 26.84
C ALA A 187 9.34 -19.65 26.58
N LEU A 188 8.86 -19.78 25.34
CA LEU A 188 7.96 -20.87 24.94
C LEU A 188 8.15 -21.16 23.45
N GLU A 189 8.03 -22.43 23.07
CA GLU A 189 8.01 -22.87 21.68
C GLU A 189 6.93 -23.94 21.53
N VAL A 190 6.07 -23.77 20.52
CA VAL A 190 4.90 -24.62 20.32
C VAL A 190 4.73 -24.93 18.83
N PRO A 191 4.16 -26.09 18.47
CA PRO A 191 3.89 -26.43 17.08
C PRO A 191 2.73 -25.60 16.54
N ILE A 192 2.87 -25.13 15.30
CA ILE A 192 1.76 -24.66 14.49
C ILE A 192 1.09 -25.88 13.89
N LEU A 193 -0.21 -26.06 14.14
CA LEU A 193 -0.98 -27.20 13.63
C LEU A 193 -1.61 -26.91 12.28
N ALA A 194 -1.93 -25.65 12.00
CA ALA A 194 -2.48 -25.22 10.72
C ALA A 194 -2.09 -23.77 10.42
N LYS A 195 -1.95 -23.49 9.13
CA LYS A 195 -1.77 -22.15 8.57
C LYS A 195 -2.60 -22.00 7.31
N GLY A 196 -2.66 -20.77 6.78
CA GLY A 196 -3.29 -20.47 5.51
C GLY A 196 -2.64 -21.27 4.38
N LYS A 197 -3.45 -21.71 3.42
CA LYS A 197 -2.97 -22.44 2.25
C LYS A 197 -2.16 -21.51 1.35
N VAL A 198 -0.95 -21.93 0.97
CA VAL A 198 -0.06 -21.18 0.07
C VAL A 198 -0.77 -20.96 -1.28
N GLY A 199 -0.71 -19.73 -1.81
CA GLY A 199 -1.36 -19.32 -3.05
C GLY A 199 -2.88 -19.19 -2.96
N SER A 200 -3.47 -19.24 -1.77
CA SER A 200 -4.91 -19.03 -1.58
C SER A 200 -5.24 -17.61 -1.13
N TRP A 201 -6.48 -17.18 -1.35
CA TRP A 201 -7.03 -15.90 -0.85
C TRP A 201 -6.83 -15.68 0.66
N TRP A 202 -6.63 -16.77 1.40
CA TRP A 202 -6.42 -16.78 2.84
C TRP A 202 -5.07 -17.40 3.21
N GLU A 203 -4.03 -17.13 2.42
CA GLU A 203 -2.66 -17.45 2.83
C GLU A 203 -2.29 -16.66 4.09
N THR A 204 -1.55 -17.28 5.02
CA THR A 204 -1.05 -16.58 6.21
C THR A 204 -0.03 -15.53 5.78
N PRO A 205 -0.25 -14.24 6.08
CA PRO A 205 0.61 -13.18 5.60
C PRO A 205 1.93 -13.22 6.37
N VAL A 206 3.03 -13.21 5.62
CA VAL A 206 4.41 -13.13 6.15
C VAL A 206 4.75 -11.65 6.35
N GLY A 207 5.40 -11.30 7.46
CA GLY A 207 5.74 -9.92 7.77
C GLY A 207 6.04 -9.68 9.25
N ILE A 208 6.22 -8.39 9.60
CA ILE A 208 6.39 -7.93 10.97
C ILE A 208 5.14 -7.16 11.37
N TYR A 209 4.43 -7.70 12.35
CA TYR A 209 3.17 -7.20 12.86
C TYR A 209 3.25 -6.92 14.37
N GLU A 210 2.12 -6.59 14.97
CA GLU A 210 1.96 -6.51 16.42
C GLU A 210 0.64 -7.15 16.83
N ILE A 211 0.55 -7.59 18.08
CA ILE A 211 -0.71 -8.08 18.65
C ILE A 211 -1.68 -6.90 18.78
N GLN A 212 -2.76 -6.92 18.00
CA GLN A 212 -3.76 -5.88 17.92
C GLN A 212 -4.84 -6.04 19.00
N SER A 213 -5.21 -7.29 19.33
CA SER A 213 -6.19 -7.60 20.36
C SER A 213 -5.97 -9.00 20.96
N GLN A 214 -6.57 -9.23 22.13
CA GLN A 214 -6.56 -10.51 22.82
C GLN A 214 -7.97 -10.84 23.30
N GLU A 215 -8.48 -12.02 22.95
CA GLU A 215 -9.81 -12.49 23.33
C GLU A 215 -9.73 -13.95 23.77
N GLU A 216 -10.25 -14.29 24.95
CA GLU A 216 -10.23 -15.67 25.45
C GLU A 216 -11.04 -16.62 24.55
N ASN A 217 -12.08 -16.10 23.90
CA ASN A 217 -12.87 -16.85 22.94
C ASN A 217 -13.48 -15.90 21.90
N HIS A 218 -12.79 -15.75 20.76
CA HIS A 218 -13.22 -14.87 19.67
C HIS A 218 -14.21 -15.62 18.77
N PHE A 219 -15.36 -15.01 18.47
CA PHE A 219 -16.27 -15.58 17.48
C PHE A 219 -15.94 -15.04 16.09
N SER A 220 -15.44 -15.90 15.22
CA SER A 220 -15.19 -15.56 13.81
C SER A 220 -16.48 -15.63 13.02
N SER A 221 -17.00 -14.47 12.60
CA SER A 221 -18.17 -14.39 11.71
C SER A 221 -17.93 -14.98 10.32
N PHE A 222 -16.67 -15.02 9.87
CA PHE A 222 -16.27 -15.59 8.58
C PHE A 222 -16.23 -17.11 8.61
N GLY A 223 -15.62 -17.70 9.64
CA GLY A 223 -15.58 -19.14 9.81
C GLY A 223 -16.84 -19.72 10.47
N GLN A 224 -17.69 -18.86 11.04
CA GLN A 224 -18.80 -19.22 11.94
C GLN A 224 -18.34 -20.16 13.07
N VAL A 225 -17.19 -19.86 13.66
CA VAL A 225 -16.53 -20.70 14.67
C VAL A 225 -16.02 -19.86 15.83
N ASN A 226 -16.03 -20.45 17.00
CA ASN A 226 -15.37 -19.96 18.19
C ASN A 226 -13.87 -20.30 18.11
N GLN A 227 -13.03 -19.30 18.36
CA GLN A 227 -11.58 -19.36 18.31
C GLN A 227 -11.05 -19.09 19.72
N PRO A 228 -10.70 -20.13 20.50
CA PRO A 228 -10.22 -19.95 21.86
C PRO A 228 -8.82 -19.32 21.88
N TRP A 229 -8.54 -18.50 22.88
CA TRP A 229 -7.24 -17.87 23.13
C TRP A 229 -6.71 -17.10 21.91
N SER A 230 -7.56 -16.25 21.35
CA SER A 230 -7.32 -15.55 20.10
C SER A 230 -6.49 -14.30 20.28
N LEU A 231 -5.51 -14.16 19.40
CA LEU A 231 -4.60 -13.03 19.31
C LEU A 231 -4.66 -12.47 17.89
N ALA A 232 -5.32 -11.33 17.68
CA ALA A 232 -5.30 -10.66 16.38
C ALA A 232 -3.92 -10.08 16.14
N PHE A 233 -3.31 -10.32 14.98
CA PHE A 233 -2.02 -9.72 14.64
C PHE A 233 -2.04 -8.92 13.33
N GLN A 234 -2.97 -9.20 12.43
CA GLN A 234 -3.12 -8.44 11.19
C GLN A 234 -4.56 -8.56 10.67
N GLY A 235 -5.39 -7.52 10.78
CA GLY A 235 -6.74 -7.54 10.20
C GLY A 235 -7.56 -8.74 10.72
N ASN A 236 -7.94 -9.66 9.82
CA ASN A 236 -8.68 -10.89 10.15
C ASN A 236 -7.78 -12.12 10.41
N PHE A 237 -6.46 -11.93 10.53
CA PHE A 237 -5.51 -13.01 10.78
C PHE A 237 -5.17 -13.07 12.28
N PHE A 238 -5.43 -14.23 12.87
CA PHE A 238 -5.27 -14.48 14.29
C PHE A 238 -4.28 -15.62 14.56
N ILE A 239 -3.64 -15.59 15.72
CA ILE A 239 -3.05 -16.79 16.35
C ILE A 239 -4.08 -17.26 17.38
N HIS A 240 -4.56 -18.50 17.28
CA HIS A 240 -5.61 -19.01 18.16
C HIS A 240 -5.53 -20.53 18.37
N GLY A 241 -6.24 -21.03 19.38
CA GLY A 241 -6.40 -22.45 19.65
C GLY A 241 -7.30 -23.15 18.64
N TRP A 242 -7.51 -24.46 18.76
CA TRP A 242 -8.28 -25.18 17.77
C TRP A 242 -9.74 -24.70 17.76
N PRO A 243 -10.27 -24.24 16.61
CA PRO A 243 -11.60 -23.63 16.57
C PRO A 243 -12.70 -24.68 16.62
N THR A 244 -13.84 -24.30 17.20
CA THR A 244 -15.04 -25.13 17.29
C THR A 244 -16.23 -24.40 16.69
N TYR A 245 -17.15 -25.13 16.05
CA TYR A 245 -18.46 -24.62 15.70
C TYR A 245 -19.28 -24.27 16.97
N PRO A 246 -20.38 -23.52 16.84
CA PRO A 246 -21.20 -23.13 17.99
C PRO A 246 -21.78 -24.31 18.77
N ASP A 247 -21.93 -25.48 18.14
CA ASP A 247 -22.37 -26.73 18.77
C ASP A 247 -21.25 -27.47 19.52
N GLY A 248 -20.03 -26.91 19.53
CA GLY A 248 -18.85 -27.48 20.18
C GLY A 248 -18.06 -28.47 19.33
N THR A 249 -18.51 -28.78 18.11
CA THR A 249 -17.76 -29.68 17.21
C THR A 249 -16.48 -29.01 16.70
N GLU A 250 -15.37 -29.74 16.68
CA GLU A 250 -14.10 -29.22 16.19
C GLU A 250 -14.09 -29.07 14.66
N VAL A 251 -13.42 -28.03 14.17
CA VAL A 251 -13.19 -27.88 12.74
C VAL A 251 -12.24 -28.98 12.24
N SER A 252 -12.62 -29.69 11.18
CA SER A 252 -11.88 -30.86 10.67
C SER A 252 -10.68 -30.52 9.76
N SER A 253 -10.60 -29.29 9.27
CA SER A 253 -9.57 -28.87 8.29
C SER A 253 -8.22 -28.53 8.94
N THR A 254 -7.14 -29.06 8.37
CA THR A 254 -5.74 -28.70 8.69
C THR A 254 -5.25 -27.43 7.99
N TYR A 255 -6.07 -26.84 7.11
CA TYR A 255 -5.85 -25.50 6.57
C TYR A 255 -6.78 -24.51 7.27
N SER A 256 -6.24 -23.36 7.62
CA SER A 256 -7.00 -22.25 8.19
C SER A 256 -7.41 -21.24 7.10
N GLY A 257 -8.38 -20.39 7.40
CA GLY A 257 -8.63 -19.16 6.64
C GLY A 257 -7.54 -18.11 6.91
N GLY A 258 -6.27 -18.51 6.88
CA GLY A 258 -5.10 -17.63 7.06
C GLY A 258 -4.59 -17.50 8.49
N CYS A 259 -5.37 -17.89 9.49
CA CYS A 259 -4.96 -17.86 10.89
C CYS A 259 -3.85 -18.88 11.21
N ILE A 260 -3.06 -18.63 12.23
CA ILE A 260 -2.12 -19.60 12.79
C ILE A 260 -2.87 -20.37 13.88
N ARG A 261 -3.12 -21.67 13.65
CA ARG A 261 -3.79 -22.52 14.65
C ARG A 261 -2.77 -23.29 15.47
N LEU A 262 -2.93 -23.23 16.77
CA LEU A 262 -2.19 -24.02 17.74
C LEU A 262 -3.14 -25.05 18.38
N SER A 263 -2.60 -25.97 19.17
CA SER A 263 -3.46 -26.72 20.09
C SER A 263 -4.12 -25.73 21.06
N THR A 264 -5.35 -25.99 21.52
CA THR A 264 -6.03 -25.07 22.45
C THR A 264 -5.25 -24.89 23.75
N ALA A 265 -4.54 -25.93 24.21
CA ALA A 265 -3.66 -25.85 25.37
C ALA A 265 -2.43 -24.96 25.12
N ASP A 266 -1.80 -25.07 23.96
CA ASP A 266 -0.63 -24.27 23.61
C ASP A 266 -0.99 -22.82 23.29
N ALA A 267 -2.13 -22.58 22.64
CA ALA A 267 -2.67 -21.25 22.44
C ALA A 267 -2.89 -20.52 23.76
N LYS A 268 -3.42 -21.22 24.79
CA LYS A 268 -3.57 -20.66 26.13
C LYS A 268 -2.22 -20.24 26.72
N LYS A 269 -1.20 -21.10 26.64
CA LYS A 269 0.16 -20.77 27.13
C LYS A 269 0.74 -19.56 26.39
N VAL A 270 0.58 -19.49 25.08
CA VAL A 270 1.02 -18.34 24.26
C VAL A 270 0.26 -17.08 24.69
N TYR A 271 -1.06 -17.17 24.81
CA TYR A 271 -1.95 -16.08 25.21
C TYR A 271 -1.56 -15.48 26.57
N GLU A 272 -1.20 -16.32 27.55
CA GLU A 272 -0.76 -15.90 28.89
C GLU A 272 0.59 -15.17 28.90
N LEU A 273 1.46 -15.46 27.93
CA LEU A 273 2.81 -14.87 27.83
C LEU A 273 2.84 -13.58 26.98
N VAL A 274 1.81 -13.37 26.17
CA VAL A 274 1.72 -12.32 25.15
C VAL A 274 0.83 -11.17 25.62
N GLY A 275 1.10 -9.97 25.11
CA GLY A 275 0.30 -8.76 25.37
C GLY A 275 0.02 -8.00 24.08
N VAL A 276 -1.06 -7.20 24.06
CA VAL A 276 -1.31 -6.20 22.99
C VAL A 276 -0.08 -5.29 22.81
N GLY A 277 0.27 -5.02 21.55
CA GLY A 277 1.47 -4.26 21.16
C GLY A 277 2.76 -5.09 21.13
N MET A 278 2.72 -6.38 21.49
CA MET A 278 3.89 -7.27 21.34
C MET A 278 4.17 -7.50 19.84
N PRO A 279 5.41 -7.32 19.37
CA PRO A 279 5.77 -7.61 17.99
C PRO A 279 5.56 -9.09 17.62
N VAL A 280 5.12 -9.33 16.39
CA VAL A 280 4.91 -10.67 15.81
C VAL A 280 5.65 -10.75 14.48
N VAL A 281 6.66 -11.60 14.39
CA VAL A 281 7.43 -11.84 13.17
C VAL A 281 6.96 -13.15 12.55
N VAL A 282 6.16 -13.07 11.49
CA VAL A 282 5.72 -14.25 10.73
C VAL A 282 6.63 -14.40 9.52
N TYR A 283 7.21 -15.57 9.29
CA TYR A 283 8.20 -15.78 8.22
C TYR A 283 8.17 -17.19 7.65
N LYS A 284 8.83 -17.36 6.50
CA LYS A 284 9.15 -18.66 5.92
C LYS A 284 10.67 -18.73 5.82
N THR A 285 11.27 -19.78 6.37
CA THR A 285 12.67 -20.08 6.04
C THR A 285 12.75 -20.33 4.53
N ALA A 286 13.58 -19.54 3.83
CA ALA A 286 13.80 -19.70 2.40
C ALA A 286 14.31 -21.12 2.11
N GLN A 287 13.81 -21.75 1.05
CA GLN A 287 14.50 -22.91 0.49
C GLN A 287 15.93 -22.49 0.17
N GLN A 288 16.87 -23.37 0.53
CA GLN A 288 18.31 -23.27 0.34
C GLN A 288 18.68 -22.29 -0.79
N ALA A 289 19.48 -21.28 -0.45
CA ALA A 289 20.00 -20.34 -1.45
C ALA A 289 20.59 -21.18 -2.60
N ASP A 290 20.08 -20.94 -3.81
CA ASP A 290 20.67 -21.49 -5.02
C ASP A 290 22.06 -20.85 -5.16
N ASP A 291 23.10 -21.67 -5.33
CA ASP A 291 24.49 -21.22 -5.49
C ASP A 291 24.74 -20.59 -6.88
N PHE A 292 23.68 -20.39 -7.67
CA PHE A 292 23.72 -19.74 -8.96
C PHE A 292 24.06 -18.24 -8.84
N ALA A 293 25.31 -17.90 -9.15
CA ALA A 293 25.81 -16.53 -9.12
C ALA A 293 25.81 -15.87 -10.51
N TYR A 294 25.13 -14.74 -10.61
CA TYR A 294 25.10 -13.89 -11.80
C TYR A 294 26.33 -12.95 -11.83
N GLN A 295 26.89 -12.68 -13.03
CA GLN A 295 27.96 -11.69 -13.24
C GLN A 295 27.42 -10.54 -14.12
N PRO A 296 26.97 -9.41 -13.56
CA PRO A 296 26.26 -8.40 -14.32
C PRO A 296 27.20 -7.50 -15.16
N LYS A 297 26.89 -7.36 -16.46
CA LYS A 297 27.35 -6.28 -17.37
C LYS A 297 26.18 -5.82 -18.24
N GLY A 298 25.28 -5.00 -17.70
CA GLY A 298 24.06 -4.57 -18.38
C GLY A 298 24.30 -3.74 -19.66
N PRO A 299 23.30 -3.67 -20.57
CA PRO A 299 23.36 -2.84 -21.77
C PRO A 299 23.33 -1.34 -21.42
N VAL A 300 23.82 -0.49 -22.33
CA VAL A 300 23.65 0.97 -22.22
C VAL A 300 22.21 1.33 -22.58
N LEU A 301 21.48 1.93 -21.65
CA LEU A 301 20.07 2.33 -21.79
C LEU A 301 19.92 3.85 -21.71
N SER A 302 18.81 4.38 -22.23
CA SER A 302 18.46 5.80 -22.02
C SER A 302 17.72 6.07 -20.71
N ALA A 303 17.21 5.02 -20.06
CA ALA A 303 16.53 5.09 -18.77
C ALA A 303 17.45 5.58 -17.64
N THR A 304 16.90 6.44 -16.79
CA THR A 304 17.59 6.92 -15.57
C THR A 304 17.63 5.89 -14.45
N SER A 305 16.73 4.91 -14.48
CA SER A 305 16.69 3.74 -13.62
C SER A 305 16.17 2.53 -14.41
N SER A 306 16.75 1.35 -14.20
CA SER A 306 16.25 0.12 -14.78
C SER A 306 16.56 -1.12 -13.93
N LEU A 307 15.73 -2.14 -14.10
CA LEU A 307 15.87 -3.43 -13.45
C LEU A 307 15.32 -4.54 -14.35
N ALA A 308 16.09 -5.61 -14.54
CA ALA A 308 15.64 -6.90 -15.04
C ALA A 308 15.86 -7.94 -13.93
N VAL A 309 14.80 -8.64 -13.53
CA VAL A 309 14.78 -9.47 -12.32
C VAL A 309 13.88 -10.68 -12.49
N ASP A 310 14.26 -11.83 -11.95
CA ASP A 310 13.40 -13.01 -11.90
C ASP A 310 12.33 -12.83 -10.80
N ILE A 311 11.06 -12.86 -11.19
CA ILE A 311 9.93 -12.62 -10.30
C ILE A 311 9.80 -13.69 -9.21
N LYS A 312 10.20 -14.95 -9.48
CA LYS A 312 10.00 -16.05 -8.52
C LYS A 312 11.00 -16.06 -7.38
N ASN A 313 12.24 -15.64 -7.63
CA ASN A 313 13.33 -15.73 -6.64
C ASN A 313 14.05 -14.40 -6.38
N GLY A 314 13.70 -13.32 -7.08
CA GLY A 314 14.29 -12.00 -6.90
C GLY A 314 15.72 -11.85 -7.46
N SER A 315 16.21 -12.82 -8.24
CA SER A 315 17.56 -12.76 -8.82
C SER A 315 17.65 -11.60 -9.82
N VAL A 316 18.56 -10.67 -9.57
CA VAL A 316 18.80 -9.50 -10.44
C VAL A 316 19.67 -9.91 -11.62
N LEU A 317 19.14 -9.76 -12.83
CA LEU A 317 19.79 -10.09 -14.09
C LEU A 317 20.55 -8.88 -14.67
N ALA A 318 19.96 -7.69 -14.53
CA ALA A 318 20.57 -6.42 -14.89
C ALA A 318 19.96 -5.31 -14.03
N SER A 319 20.77 -4.34 -13.62
CA SER A 319 20.27 -3.17 -12.91
C SER A 319 21.10 -1.93 -13.25
N TYR A 320 20.43 -0.78 -13.21
CA TYR A 320 21.06 0.53 -13.30
C TYR A 320 20.29 1.49 -12.40
N ASN A 321 20.93 2.03 -11.37
CA ASN A 321 20.33 3.02 -10.46
C ASN A 321 18.93 2.58 -9.95
N ASP A 322 18.81 1.31 -9.57
CA ASP A 322 17.55 0.62 -9.29
C ASP A 322 16.86 1.08 -7.99
N ASN A 323 17.59 1.83 -7.15
CA ASN A 323 17.13 2.48 -5.93
C ASN A 323 16.72 3.95 -6.11
N ALA A 324 16.83 4.51 -7.32
CA ALA A 324 16.41 5.89 -7.56
C ALA A 324 14.89 6.04 -7.41
N VAL A 325 14.48 6.98 -6.58
CA VAL A 325 13.09 7.35 -6.37
C VAL A 325 12.72 8.45 -7.34
N VAL A 326 11.88 8.11 -8.32
CA VAL A 326 11.50 8.99 -9.43
C VAL A 326 10.00 8.91 -9.71
N PRO A 327 9.42 9.92 -10.38
CA PRO A 327 8.03 9.84 -10.84
C PRO A 327 7.81 8.63 -11.75
N ILE A 328 6.71 7.90 -11.53
CA ILE A 328 6.44 6.62 -12.23
C ILE A 328 5.29 6.66 -13.23
N ALA A 329 4.65 7.81 -13.38
CA ALA A 329 3.52 8.01 -14.26
C ALA A 329 2.46 6.90 -14.09
N SER A 330 1.89 6.43 -15.21
CA SER A 330 0.76 5.48 -15.23
C SER A 330 1.06 4.10 -14.66
N ILE A 331 2.30 3.73 -14.32
CA ILE A 331 2.59 2.50 -13.56
C ILE A 331 1.79 2.49 -12.25
N THR A 332 1.51 3.67 -11.69
CA THR A 332 0.60 3.91 -10.56
C THR A 332 -0.72 3.14 -10.65
N LYS A 333 -1.28 2.97 -11.85
CA LYS A 333 -2.56 2.29 -12.06
C LYS A 333 -2.54 0.81 -11.68
N LEU A 334 -1.37 0.18 -11.60
CA LEU A 334 -1.23 -1.17 -11.06
C LEU A 334 -1.57 -1.21 -9.57
N MET A 335 -1.12 -0.22 -8.78
CA MET A 335 -1.52 -0.09 -7.38
C MET A 335 -3.00 0.29 -7.26
N THR A 336 -3.50 1.18 -8.12
CA THR A 336 -4.93 1.56 -8.14
C THR A 336 -5.81 0.33 -8.39
N ALA A 337 -5.47 -0.50 -9.38
CA ALA A 337 -6.20 -1.73 -9.64
C ALA A 337 -6.14 -2.69 -8.45
N LEU A 338 -4.97 -2.85 -7.84
CA LEU A 338 -4.80 -3.67 -6.64
C LEU A 338 -5.75 -3.23 -5.53
N VAL A 339 -5.76 -1.94 -5.17
CA VAL A 339 -6.66 -1.41 -4.13
C VAL A 339 -8.12 -1.52 -4.55
N VAL A 340 -8.49 -1.17 -5.79
CA VAL A 340 -9.89 -1.28 -6.26
C VAL A 340 -10.42 -2.70 -6.08
N THR A 341 -9.64 -3.71 -6.47
CA THR A 341 -10.06 -5.11 -6.43
C THR A 341 -10.23 -5.67 -5.01
N GLU A 342 -9.68 -4.99 -4.01
CA GLU A 342 -9.82 -5.38 -2.60
C GLU A 342 -10.93 -4.65 -1.87
N TYR A 343 -11.35 -3.47 -2.36
CA TYR A 343 -12.29 -2.58 -1.65
C TYR A 343 -13.62 -2.34 -2.38
N LEU A 344 -13.71 -2.66 -3.68
CA LEU A 344 -14.91 -2.45 -4.49
C LEU A 344 -15.45 -3.75 -5.07
N ASN A 345 -16.79 -3.85 -5.11
CA ASN A 345 -17.46 -4.93 -5.82
C ASN A 345 -17.38 -4.68 -7.35
N LEU A 346 -16.79 -5.63 -8.08
CA LEU A 346 -16.53 -5.51 -9.52
C LEU A 346 -17.80 -5.34 -10.38
N ASP A 347 -18.93 -5.91 -9.94
CA ASP A 347 -20.24 -5.80 -10.61
C ASP A 347 -20.96 -4.47 -10.35
N LYS A 348 -20.51 -3.69 -9.38
CA LYS A 348 -21.21 -2.47 -8.97
C LYS A 348 -21.03 -1.40 -10.05
N ALA A 349 -22.16 -0.92 -10.58
CA ALA A 349 -22.18 0.28 -11.40
C ALA A 349 -21.91 1.54 -10.55
N ILE A 350 -20.97 2.37 -10.99
CA ILE A 350 -20.59 3.62 -10.35
C ILE A 350 -20.86 4.77 -11.33
N PRO A 351 -21.57 5.84 -10.89
CA PRO A 351 -21.78 7.02 -11.71
C PRO A 351 -20.47 7.79 -11.88
N VAL A 352 -20.22 8.34 -13.08
CA VAL A 352 -19.04 9.16 -13.36
C VAL A 352 -19.24 10.55 -12.74
N PRO A 353 -18.50 10.96 -11.68
CA PRO A 353 -18.65 12.27 -11.09
C PRO A 353 -18.04 13.34 -11.99
N LEU A 354 -18.54 14.59 -11.90
CA LEU A 354 -17.99 15.74 -12.64
C LEU A 354 -16.48 15.91 -12.40
N GLY A 355 -16.02 15.68 -11.18
CA GLY A 355 -14.59 15.79 -10.80
C GLY A 355 -13.68 14.70 -11.37
N ALA A 356 -14.22 13.63 -11.98
CA ALA A 356 -13.40 12.59 -12.63
C ALA A 356 -13.01 12.94 -14.08
N LYS A 357 -13.44 14.09 -14.60
CA LYS A 357 -13.01 14.62 -15.90
C LYS A 357 -11.63 15.24 -15.78
N VAL A 358 -10.62 14.39 -15.88
CA VAL A 358 -9.19 14.76 -15.91
C VAL A 358 -8.60 14.54 -17.30
N GLU A 359 -7.44 15.14 -17.55
CA GLU A 359 -6.68 14.90 -18.78
C GLU A 359 -6.44 13.39 -18.97
N THR A 360 -6.75 12.86 -20.15
CA THR A 360 -6.59 11.45 -20.48
C THR A 360 -6.29 11.30 -21.97
N THR A 361 -5.53 10.27 -22.35
CA THR A 361 -5.13 10.05 -23.75
C THR A 361 -6.31 9.74 -24.65
N VAL A 362 -7.23 8.87 -24.19
CA VAL A 362 -8.45 8.50 -24.92
C VAL A 362 -9.66 8.70 -23.99
N PRO A 363 -10.44 9.78 -24.16
CA PRO A 363 -11.61 10.03 -23.34
C PRO A 363 -12.77 9.11 -23.77
N ARG A 364 -13.33 8.38 -22.81
CA ARG A 364 -14.45 7.43 -23.07
C ARG A 364 -15.62 7.57 -22.12
N LEU A 365 -15.44 8.25 -20.99
CA LEU A 365 -16.46 8.34 -19.95
C LEU A 365 -17.35 9.57 -20.14
N SER A 366 -18.60 9.48 -19.70
CA SER A 366 -19.56 10.59 -19.73
C SER A 366 -20.27 10.71 -18.38
N THR A 367 -20.50 11.93 -17.92
CA THR A 367 -20.98 12.25 -16.55
C THR A 367 -22.47 11.93 -16.34
N ASP A 368 -23.19 11.61 -17.41
CA ASP A 368 -24.57 11.13 -17.42
C ASP A 368 -24.68 9.59 -17.36
N LYS A 369 -23.53 8.87 -17.32
CA LYS A 369 -23.48 7.41 -17.35
C LYS A 369 -22.89 6.83 -16.06
N SER A 370 -23.20 5.55 -15.86
CA SER A 370 -22.57 4.68 -14.86
C SER A 370 -21.93 3.49 -15.56
N TYR A 371 -20.82 3.02 -15.02
CA TYR A 371 -20.07 1.87 -15.54
C TYR A 371 -19.75 0.92 -14.40
N THR A 372 -19.66 -0.38 -14.67
CA THR A 372 -19.24 -1.32 -13.63
C THR A 372 -17.79 -1.05 -13.23
N VAL A 373 -17.42 -1.40 -12.00
CA VAL A 373 -16.01 -1.34 -11.56
C VAL A 373 -15.13 -2.18 -12.49
N HIS A 374 -15.63 -3.33 -12.95
CA HIS A 374 -14.94 -4.17 -13.93
C HIS A 374 -14.67 -3.43 -15.25
N ASP A 375 -15.68 -2.78 -15.85
CA ASP A 375 -15.52 -2.00 -17.08
C ASP A 375 -14.47 -0.89 -16.92
N LEU A 376 -14.48 -0.21 -15.76
CA LEU A 376 -13.54 0.86 -15.44
C LEU A 376 -12.11 0.32 -15.26
N LEU A 377 -11.93 -0.86 -14.64
CA LEU A 377 -10.62 -1.51 -14.53
C LEU A 377 -10.06 -1.90 -15.90
N LEU A 378 -10.88 -2.49 -16.78
CA LEU A 378 -10.49 -2.84 -18.14
C LEU A 378 -10.03 -1.60 -18.91
N LEU A 379 -10.81 -0.52 -18.85
CA LEU A 379 -10.48 0.75 -19.49
C LEU A 379 -9.19 1.37 -18.91
N MET A 380 -9.06 1.38 -17.58
CA MET A 380 -7.91 1.95 -16.88
C MET A 380 -6.61 1.20 -17.20
N LEU A 381 -6.63 -0.12 -17.26
CA LEU A 381 -5.43 -0.93 -17.43
C LEU A 381 -5.04 -1.13 -18.90
N THR A 382 -6.02 -1.16 -19.81
CA THR A 382 -5.77 -1.37 -21.25
C THR A 382 -5.35 -0.07 -21.96
N GLU A 383 -6.13 1.00 -21.81
CA GLU A 383 -5.90 2.30 -22.46
C GLU A 383 -5.33 3.35 -21.49
N SER A 384 -4.91 2.95 -20.29
CA SER A 384 -4.30 3.86 -19.33
C SER A 384 -5.22 5.03 -18.94
N SER A 385 -6.54 4.85 -18.95
CA SER A 385 -7.50 5.95 -18.73
C SER A 385 -7.35 6.58 -17.33
N ASN A 386 -7.09 7.88 -17.31
CA ASN A 386 -7.04 8.66 -16.06
C ASN A 386 -8.44 8.91 -15.50
N GLU A 387 -9.43 9.13 -16.39
CA GLU A 387 -10.83 9.28 -15.98
C GLU A 387 -11.31 8.06 -15.18
N ALA A 388 -11.03 6.85 -15.67
CA ALA A 388 -11.43 5.63 -14.99
C ALA A 388 -10.79 5.49 -13.61
N ALA A 389 -9.50 5.83 -13.48
CA ALA A 389 -8.80 5.84 -12.19
C ALA A 389 -9.45 6.80 -11.17
N GLU A 390 -9.82 8.01 -11.62
CA GLU A 390 -10.47 9.01 -10.77
C GLU A 390 -11.92 8.64 -10.41
N VAL A 391 -12.69 8.02 -11.32
CA VAL A 391 -14.02 7.48 -11.00
C VAL A 391 -13.91 6.41 -9.90
N LEU A 392 -12.99 5.46 -10.07
CA LEU A 392 -12.78 4.37 -9.12
C LEU A 392 -12.35 4.88 -7.74
N ALA A 393 -11.40 5.81 -7.69
CA ALA A 393 -10.95 6.42 -6.44
C ALA A 393 -12.07 7.26 -5.77
N SER A 394 -12.85 8.00 -6.56
CA SER A 394 -13.95 8.82 -6.06
C SER A 394 -15.05 7.98 -5.40
N ALA A 395 -15.30 6.76 -5.88
CA ALA A 395 -16.30 5.85 -5.31
C ALA A 395 -15.98 5.39 -3.88
N VAL A 396 -14.70 5.40 -3.50
CA VAL A 396 -14.21 5.12 -2.14
C VAL A 396 -14.01 6.41 -1.34
N GLY A 397 -13.94 7.55 -2.03
CA GLY A 397 -13.49 8.84 -1.50
C GLY A 397 -12.02 9.05 -1.83
N ARG A 398 -11.73 9.94 -2.79
CA ARG A 398 -10.40 10.07 -3.42
C ARG A 398 -9.23 10.17 -2.44
N GLN A 399 -9.32 11.03 -1.43
CA GLN A 399 -8.23 11.19 -0.44
C GLN A 399 -8.02 9.94 0.42
N TYR A 400 -9.12 9.29 0.80
CA TYR A 400 -9.06 8.04 1.54
C TYR A 400 -8.50 6.92 0.66
N PHE A 401 -8.87 6.88 -0.63
CA PHE A 401 -8.32 5.93 -1.59
C PHE A 401 -6.80 6.07 -1.74
N VAL A 402 -6.27 7.29 -1.88
CA VAL A 402 -4.81 7.53 -1.90
C VAL A 402 -4.15 7.10 -0.59
N THR A 403 -4.83 7.28 0.55
CA THR A 403 -4.35 6.76 1.84
C THR A 403 -4.25 5.23 1.82
N LEU A 404 -5.27 4.54 1.26
CA LEU A 404 -5.26 3.08 1.09
C LEU A 404 -4.14 2.62 0.15
N MET A 405 -3.85 3.34 -0.94
CA MET A 405 -2.73 3.03 -1.83
C MET A 405 -1.38 3.08 -1.10
N ASN A 406 -1.15 4.12 -0.30
CA ASN A 406 0.08 4.25 0.48
C ASN A 406 0.17 3.25 1.64
N GLN A 407 -0.96 2.91 2.27
CA GLN A 407 -1.02 1.84 3.26
C GLN A 407 -0.72 0.48 2.63
N LYS A 408 -1.28 0.21 1.44
CA LYS A 408 -0.98 -1.01 0.68
C LYS A 408 0.49 -1.06 0.30
N ALA A 409 1.07 0.03 -0.22
CA ALA A 409 2.50 0.11 -0.54
C ALA A 409 3.38 -0.32 0.65
N LYS A 410 3.18 0.29 1.82
CA LYS A 410 3.90 -0.10 3.05
C LYS A 410 3.64 -1.53 3.47
N ALA A 411 2.40 -2.01 3.28
CA ALA A 411 2.00 -3.37 3.67
C ALA A 411 2.59 -4.45 2.76
N ILE A 412 3.05 -4.12 1.55
CA ILE A 412 3.70 -5.05 0.62
C ILE A 412 5.18 -4.69 0.37
N GLY A 413 5.77 -3.84 1.22
CA GLY A 413 7.21 -3.59 1.27
C GLY A 413 7.74 -2.45 0.39
N LEU A 414 6.86 -1.66 -0.23
CA LEU A 414 7.21 -0.56 -1.14
C LEU A 414 7.50 0.72 -0.33
N TYR A 415 8.64 0.78 0.36
CA TYR A 415 8.95 1.87 1.31
C TYR A 415 9.48 3.15 0.67
N ASP A 416 10.04 3.04 -0.53
CA ASP A 416 10.50 4.18 -1.32
C ASP A 416 9.36 4.73 -2.22
N THR A 417 8.17 4.12 -2.13
CA THR A 417 7.00 4.47 -2.92
C THR A 417 6.05 5.40 -2.17
N LYS A 418 5.59 6.43 -2.86
CA LYS A 418 4.52 7.31 -2.40
C LYS A 418 3.55 7.55 -3.54
N PHE A 419 2.25 7.46 -3.23
CA PHE A 419 1.19 7.84 -4.13
C PHE A 419 0.54 9.15 -3.70
N ASP A 420 0.29 10.03 -4.67
CA ASP A 420 -0.37 11.33 -4.54
C ASP A 420 -1.73 11.35 -5.26
N ASP A 421 -1.89 10.53 -6.31
CA ASP A 421 -3.13 10.38 -7.08
C ASP A 421 -3.28 8.94 -7.65
N PRO A 422 -4.49 8.52 -8.06
CA PRO A 422 -4.74 7.14 -8.52
C PRO A 422 -4.31 6.87 -9.97
N SER A 423 -3.94 7.89 -10.74
CA SER A 423 -3.72 7.81 -12.18
C SER A 423 -2.24 7.85 -12.56
N GLY A 424 -1.38 8.53 -11.80
CA GLY A 424 -0.01 8.81 -12.22
C GLY A 424 0.18 10.18 -12.87
N LEU A 425 -0.79 11.09 -12.79
CA LEU A 425 -0.68 12.45 -13.36
C LEU A 425 0.22 13.35 -12.51
N SER A 426 0.17 13.23 -11.20
CA SER A 426 1.03 13.96 -10.26
C SER A 426 2.45 13.41 -10.33
N GLU A 427 3.41 14.33 -10.41
CA GLU A 427 4.83 14.03 -10.19
C GLU A 427 5.11 13.47 -8.78
N GLY A 428 4.18 13.69 -7.84
CA GLY A 428 4.23 13.15 -6.48
C GLY A 428 4.01 11.63 -6.38
N ASN A 429 3.57 10.99 -7.47
CA ASN A 429 3.57 9.53 -7.60
C ASN A 429 4.99 9.03 -7.90
N MET A 430 5.73 8.71 -6.84
CA MET A 430 7.14 8.32 -6.90
C MET A 430 7.36 6.89 -6.44
N SER A 431 8.33 6.19 -7.04
CA SER A 431 8.75 4.85 -6.63
C SER A 431 10.16 4.56 -7.16
N SER A 432 10.71 3.41 -6.80
CA SER A 432 11.98 2.89 -7.30
C SER A 432 11.77 1.64 -8.15
N SER A 433 12.75 1.27 -8.98
CA SER A 433 12.66 0.03 -9.75
C SER A 433 12.58 -1.21 -8.85
N ARG A 434 13.19 -1.17 -7.65
CA ARG A 434 13.07 -2.24 -6.65
C ARG A 434 11.67 -2.35 -6.06
N ASP A 435 11.06 -1.23 -5.70
CA ASP A 435 9.69 -1.21 -5.18
C ASP A 435 8.68 -1.70 -6.24
N LEU A 436 8.87 -1.28 -7.49
CA LEU A 436 8.05 -1.76 -8.60
C LEU A 436 8.25 -3.25 -8.88
N PHE A 437 9.42 -3.82 -8.63
CA PHE A 437 9.63 -5.26 -8.69
C PHE A 437 8.74 -5.98 -7.67
N LEU A 438 8.68 -5.49 -6.42
CA LEU A 438 7.84 -6.07 -5.39
C LEU A 438 6.35 -5.95 -5.72
N LEU A 439 5.94 -4.83 -6.33
CA LEU A 439 4.59 -4.67 -6.85
C LEU A 439 4.29 -5.74 -7.91
N LEU A 440 5.16 -5.89 -8.90
CA LEU A 440 5.00 -6.88 -9.98
C LEU A 440 4.99 -8.31 -9.43
N GLN A 441 5.86 -8.64 -8.47
CA GLN A 441 5.90 -9.93 -7.81
C GLN A 441 4.60 -10.20 -7.04
N TYR A 442 4.14 -9.24 -6.24
CA TYR A 442 2.88 -9.36 -5.52
C TYR A 442 1.71 -9.58 -6.48
N LEU A 443 1.64 -8.83 -7.58
CA LEU A 443 0.61 -9.00 -8.60
C LEU A 443 0.69 -10.38 -9.28
N TYR A 444 1.88 -10.82 -9.64
CA TYR A 444 2.10 -12.12 -10.28
C TYR A 444 1.62 -13.28 -9.40
N GLU A 445 1.94 -13.24 -8.10
CA GLU A 445 1.65 -14.32 -7.16
C GLU A 445 0.23 -14.26 -6.59
N ASN A 446 -0.31 -13.06 -6.37
CA ASN A 446 -1.54 -12.88 -5.57
C ASN A 446 -2.70 -12.26 -6.34
N ARG A 447 -2.46 -11.57 -7.45
CA ARG A 447 -3.47 -10.80 -8.20
C ARG A 447 -3.27 -10.91 -9.71
N ARG A 448 -3.00 -12.14 -10.17
CA ARG A 448 -2.58 -12.42 -11.55
C ARG A 448 -3.53 -11.86 -12.60
N PHE A 449 -4.84 -11.87 -12.32
CA PHE A 449 -5.87 -11.33 -13.21
C PHE A 449 -5.66 -9.85 -13.58
N ILE A 450 -5.01 -9.04 -12.72
CA ILE A 450 -4.68 -7.64 -13.04
C ILE A 450 -3.66 -7.59 -14.19
N LEU A 451 -2.67 -8.50 -14.16
CA LEU A 451 -1.71 -8.65 -15.25
C LEU A 451 -2.39 -9.21 -16.50
N ASP A 452 -3.30 -10.17 -16.34
CA ASP A 452 -4.03 -10.77 -17.47
C ASP A 452 -4.94 -9.74 -18.19
N ILE A 453 -5.50 -8.76 -17.48
CA ILE A 453 -6.17 -7.61 -18.10
C ILE A 453 -5.18 -6.82 -18.95
N THR A 454 -4.01 -6.49 -18.39
CA THR A 454 -3.00 -5.67 -19.09
C THR A 454 -2.36 -6.37 -20.29
N SER A 455 -2.37 -7.71 -20.35
CA SER A 455 -1.92 -8.51 -21.49
C SER A 455 -3.06 -8.88 -22.46
N ASN A 456 -4.31 -8.57 -22.12
CA ASN A 456 -5.51 -8.98 -22.86
C ASN A 456 -5.66 -10.51 -22.98
N THR A 457 -5.26 -11.26 -21.94
CA THR A 457 -5.36 -12.72 -21.86
C THR A 457 -6.35 -13.20 -20.80
N LEU A 458 -7.17 -12.30 -20.24
CA LEU A 458 -8.21 -12.67 -19.29
C LEU A 458 -9.23 -13.59 -19.98
N GLU A 459 -9.21 -14.89 -19.65
CA GLU A 459 -10.14 -15.86 -20.22
C GLU A 459 -11.53 -15.73 -19.58
N LYS A 460 -12.57 -15.61 -20.41
CA LYS A 460 -14.00 -15.69 -20.08
C LYS A 460 -14.40 -14.77 -18.90
N ASP A 461 -14.82 -13.55 -19.23
CA ASP A 461 -15.38 -12.60 -18.25
C ASP A 461 -16.52 -13.23 -17.45
N ALA A 462 -16.24 -13.58 -16.18
CA ALA A 462 -17.27 -13.88 -15.18
C ALA A 462 -18.22 -12.68 -14.96
N TYR A 463 -17.82 -11.50 -15.42
CA TYR A 463 -18.48 -10.21 -15.27
C TYR A 463 -19.20 -9.73 -16.55
N GLY A 464 -19.34 -10.61 -17.55
CA GLY A 464 -20.03 -10.30 -18.82
C GLY A 464 -19.17 -9.56 -19.85
N SER A 465 -19.70 -9.34 -21.05
CA SER A 465 -18.93 -8.70 -22.13
C SER A 465 -18.61 -7.24 -21.81
N PRO A 466 -17.37 -6.76 -22.03
CA PRO A 466 -16.99 -5.38 -21.75
C PRO A 466 -17.84 -4.38 -22.53
N VAL A 467 -18.27 -3.30 -21.88
CA VAL A 467 -19.04 -2.22 -22.53
C VAL A 467 -18.20 -1.44 -23.55
N PHE A 468 -16.88 -1.35 -23.34
CA PHE A 468 -15.98 -0.63 -24.22
C PHE A 468 -15.51 -1.52 -25.37
N ARG A 469 -15.75 -1.06 -26.60
CA ARG A 469 -15.26 -1.71 -27.83
C ARG A 469 -14.05 -0.99 -28.39
N GLY A 470 -13.18 -1.75 -29.07
CA GLY A 470 -12.01 -1.22 -29.76
C GLY A 470 -11.03 -0.56 -28.81
N LEU A 471 -10.75 -1.19 -27.67
CA LEU A 471 -9.70 -0.74 -26.76
C LEU A 471 -8.33 -1.00 -27.39
N ALA A 472 -7.47 0.01 -27.43
CA ALA A 472 -6.09 -0.13 -27.84
C ALA A 472 -5.21 -0.45 -26.63
N ASN A 473 -4.60 -1.64 -26.60
CA ASN A 473 -3.72 -2.00 -25.49
C ASN A 473 -2.35 -1.30 -25.61
N PHE A 474 -2.08 -0.34 -24.74
CA PHE A 474 -0.84 0.44 -24.78
C PHE A 474 0.38 -0.29 -24.19
N ASN A 475 0.16 -1.38 -23.44
CA ASN A 475 1.23 -2.03 -22.69
C ASN A 475 2.06 -3.01 -23.54
N ILE A 476 1.56 -3.41 -24.70
CA ILE A 476 2.21 -4.35 -25.61
C ILE A 476 3.26 -3.61 -26.44
N ILE A 477 4.52 -4.03 -26.33
CA ILE A 477 5.62 -3.50 -27.13
C ILE A 477 5.79 -4.34 -28.37
N ALA A 478 5.54 -3.74 -29.54
CA ALA A 478 5.68 -4.43 -30.83
C ALA A 478 7.12 -4.95 -31.06
N GLY A 479 7.22 -6.20 -31.54
CA GLY A 479 8.51 -6.85 -31.85
C GLY A 479 9.24 -7.40 -30.62
N VAL A 480 8.58 -7.46 -29.46
CA VAL A 480 9.00 -8.26 -28.30
C VAL A 480 8.16 -9.54 -28.31
N LYS A 481 8.81 -10.72 -28.15
CA LYS A 481 8.21 -12.08 -28.24
C LYS A 481 6.83 -12.15 -27.53
N ASP A 482 5.96 -13.04 -28.01
CA ASP A 482 4.56 -13.29 -27.55
C ASP A 482 4.43 -13.82 -26.10
N ASN A 483 5.41 -13.56 -25.25
CA ASN A 483 5.52 -14.09 -23.90
C ASN A 483 5.20 -13.02 -22.84
N PHE A 484 4.55 -11.93 -23.23
CA PHE A 484 4.16 -10.86 -22.32
C PHE A 484 3.09 -11.35 -21.35
N VAL A 485 3.44 -11.33 -20.07
CA VAL A 485 2.56 -11.74 -18.97
C VAL A 485 1.57 -10.64 -18.60
N GLY A 486 2.00 -9.39 -18.68
CA GLY A 486 1.26 -8.23 -18.21
C GLY A 486 2.20 -7.18 -17.59
N GLY A 487 1.70 -5.97 -17.45
CA GLY A 487 2.48 -4.81 -17.06
C GLY A 487 1.84 -3.49 -17.44
N LYS A 488 2.56 -2.40 -17.23
CA LYS A 488 2.07 -1.06 -17.50
C LYS A 488 3.16 -0.15 -18.07
N ILE A 489 2.79 0.58 -19.12
CA ILE A 489 3.56 1.71 -19.66
C ILE A 489 3.00 3.04 -19.16
N GLY A 490 3.84 4.06 -18.99
CA GLY A 490 3.44 5.41 -18.61
C GLY A 490 4.31 6.49 -19.26
N ASN A 491 3.77 7.70 -19.30
CA ASN A 491 4.49 8.90 -19.72
C ASN A 491 3.90 10.14 -19.03
N THR A 492 4.75 10.99 -18.48
CA THR A 492 4.46 12.41 -18.18
C THR A 492 5.71 13.25 -18.48
N ASP A 493 5.58 14.58 -18.48
CA ASP A 493 6.71 15.47 -18.71
C ASP A 493 7.82 15.30 -17.64
N GLU A 494 7.44 15.02 -16.40
CA GLU A 494 8.33 14.85 -15.26
C GLU A 494 8.91 13.42 -15.20
N ALA A 495 8.08 12.41 -15.42
CA ALA A 495 8.48 11.00 -15.38
C ALA A 495 9.23 10.53 -16.63
N LYS A 496 9.13 11.28 -17.73
CA LYS A 496 9.43 10.81 -19.09
C LYS A 496 8.70 9.50 -19.37
N GLU A 497 9.23 8.63 -20.22
CA GLU A 497 8.61 7.32 -20.46
C GLU A 497 9.01 6.32 -19.35
N THR A 498 8.02 5.58 -18.84
CA THR A 498 8.16 4.56 -17.80
C THR A 498 7.53 3.24 -18.25
N TYR A 499 8.10 2.13 -17.79
CA TYR A 499 7.56 0.80 -18.05
C TYR A 499 7.87 -0.14 -16.88
N ALA A 500 6.90 -0.97 -16.52
CA ALA A 500 7.06 -2.09 -15.59
C ALA A 500 6.20 -3.26 -16.09
N GLY A 501 6.82 -4.37 -16.49
CA GLY A 501 6.11 -5.53 -17.02
C GLY A 501 6.84 -6.83 -16.79
N ILE A 502 6.15 -7.94 -17.02
CA ILE A 502 6.68 -9.29 -16.85
C ILE A 502 6.64 -10.02 -18.20
N TYR A 503 7.67 -10.79 -18.48
CA TYR A 503 7.78 -11.63 -19.67
C TYR A 503 8.17 -13.06 -19.25
N MET A 504 7.57 -14.08 -19.87
CA MET A 504 8.06 -15.45 -19.75
C MET A 504 9.27 -15.64 -20.68
N LEU A 505 10.45 -15.87 -20.12
CA LEU A 505 11.67 -16.09 -20.90
C LEU A 505 12.24 -17.47 -20.58
N ASN A 506 12.92 -18.06 -21.56
CA ASN A 506 13.70 -19.26 -21.34
C ASN A 506 15.10 -18.85 -20.83
N VAL A 507 15.39 -19.19 -19.59
CA VAL A 507 16.66 -18.93 -18.92
C VAL A 507 17.28 -20.29 -18.58
N ASP A 508 18.39 -20.64 -19.22
CA ASP A 508 19.10 -21.92 -19.05
C ASP A 508 18.20 -23.16 -19.20
N GLY A 509 17.31 -23.14 -20.18
CA GLY A 509 16.39 -24.25 -20.47
C GLY A 509 15.13 -24.28 -19.62
N GLN A 510 14.95 -23.34 -18.68
CA GLN A 510 13.74 -23.24 -17.85
C GLN A 510 12.92 -22.00 -18.20
N GLU A 511 11.59 -22.12 -18.20
CA GLU A 511 10.71 -20.95 -18.32
C GLU A 511 10.62 -20.18 -16.99
N ARG A 512 11.03 -18.91 -17.03
CA ARG A 512 11.10 -18.00 -15.88
C ARG A 512 10.31 -16.71 -16.15
N PRO A 513 9.52 -16.22 -15.19
CA PRO A 513 8.88 -14.91 -15.29
C PRO A 513 9.90 -13.81 -14.95
N ILE A 514 10.30 -13.04 -15.96
CA ILE A 514 11.28 -11.96 -15.82
C ILE A 514 10.55 -10.62 -15.80
N GLY A 515 10.68 -9.88 -14.69
CA GLY A 515 10.26 -8.51 -14.55
C GLY A 515 11.25 -7.57 -15.23
N VAL A 516 10.75 -6.64 -16.05
CA VAL A 516 11.52 -5.59 -16.72
C VAL A 516 10.92 -4.24 -16.35
N ILE A 517 11.75 -3.39 -15.74
CA ILE A 517 11.37 -2.08 -15.25
C ILE A 517 12.35 -1.05 -15.79
N THR A 518 11.84 0.05 -16.32
CA THR A 518 12.61 1.17 -16.87
C THR A 518 11.89 2.47 -16.54
N LEU A 519 12.59 3.42 -15.91
CA LEU A 519 12.03 4.68 -15.44
C LEU A 519 12.85 5.88 -15.96
N GLY A 520 12.18 6.97 -16.31
CA GLY A 520 12.84 8.17 -16.84
C GLY A 520 13.50 7.94 -18.20
N SER A 521 12.94 7.05 -19.04
CA SER A 521 13.49 6.76 -20.36
C SER A 521 13.04 7.80 -21.38
N SER A 522 13.92 8.10 -22.34
CA SER A 522 13.55 8.86 -23.55
C SER A 522 13.06 7.96 -24.69
N ARG A 523 13.30 6.64 -24.59
CA ARG A 523 13.03 5.64 -25.63
C ARG A 523 12.66 4.30 -24.99
N VAL A 524 11.61 4.27 -24.17
CA VAL A 524 11.34 3.15 -23.25
C VAL A 524 11.15 1.82 -23.98
N ARG A 525 10.55 1.85 -25.17
CA ARG A 525 10.31 0.66 -26.00
C ARG A 525 11.62 0.03 -26.47
N GLU A 526 12.63 0.84 -26.75
CA GLU A 526 13.94 0.38 -27.19
C GLU A 526 14.78 -0.11 -26.00
N ASP A 527 14.67 0.57 -24.86
CA ASP A 527 15.33 0.15 -23.62
C ASP A 527 14.81 -1.21 -23.12
N VAL A 528 13.49 -1.41 -23.12
CA VAL A 528 12.87 -2.70 -22.77
C VAL A 528 13.31 -3.82 -23.72
N LYS A 529 13.30 -3.56 -25.04
CA LYS A 529 13.83 -4.51 -26.04
C LYS A 529 15.29 -4.86 -25.77
N SER A 530 16.11 -3.87 -25.43
CA SER A 530 17.54 -4.05 -25.15
C SER A 530 17.76 -4.90 -23.90
N LEU A 531 16.99 -4.67 -22.82
CA LEU A 531 17.04 -5.48 -21.60
C LEU A 531 16.61 -6.93 -21.86
N LEU A 532 15.52 -7.13 -22.59
CA LEU A 532 15.03 -8.47 -22.91
C LEU A 532 16.01 -9.23 -23.80
N ASN A 533 16.55 -8.58 -24.84
CA ASN A 533 17.59 -9.17 -25.70
C ASN A 533 18.86 -9.48 -24.91
N TYR A 534 19.24 -8.63 -23.95
CA TYR A 534 20.38 -8.89 -23.08
C TYR A 534 20.17 -10.16 -22.23
N VAL A 535 18.99 -10.30 -21.61
CA VAL A 535 18.65 -11.51 -20.84
C VAL A 535 18.62 -12.75 -21.73
N ASP A 536 18.00 -12.69 -22.91
CA ASP A 536 17.95 -13.79 -23.88
C ASP A 536 19.37 -14.17 -24.38
N THR A 537 20.24 -13.19 -24.62
CA THR A 537 21.63 -13.45 -25.06
C THR A 537 22.46 -14.10 -23.95
N LEU A 538 22.27 -13.69 -22.70
CA LEU A 538 23.01 -14.27 -21.58
C LEU A 538 22.65 -15.75 -21.33
N TYR A 539 21.38 -16.12 -21.50
CA TYR A 539 20.83 -17.39 -20.99
C TYR A 539 20.20 -18.30 -22.05
N THR A 540 20.12 -17.86 -23.30
CA THR A 540 19.52 -18.62 -24.40
C THR A 540 20.52 -18.88 -25.54
N SER A 541 21.49 -17.97 -25.78
CA SER A 541 22.63 -18.29 -26.66
C SER A 541 23.69 -19.10 -25.90
N GLY A 542 23.52 -20.42 -25.94
CA GLY A 542 24.60 -21.34 -25.62
C GLY A 542 25.86 -20.98 -26.40
N ARG A 543 26.97 -20.80 -25.68
CA ARG A 543 28.29 -21.15 -26.21
C ARG A 543 28.18 -22.59 -26.72
N ARG A 544 28.10 -22.74 -28.05
CA ARG A 544 28.64 -23.90 -28.75
C ARG A 544 30.08 -23.60 -29.12
#